data_AF-A0A7W0P8T0-F1
#
_entry.id   AF-A0A7W0P8T0-F1
#
_cell.length_a   1.000
_cell.length_b   1.000
_cell.length_c   1.000
_cell.angle_alpha   90.00
_cell.angle_beta   90.00
_cell.angle_gamma   90.00
#
_symmetry.space_group_name_H-M   'P 1'
#
loop_
_entity.id
_entity.type
_entity.pdbx_description
1 polymer ?
#
loop_
_entity_poly.entity_id
_entity_poly.type
_entity_poly.pdbx_seq_one_letter_code
_entity_poly.pdbx_strand_id
1 'polypeptide(L)'
;GVHAIFVDEPELKIARMNVSERVGDLAVMDMHYLVGTPGGVECYTERFELGLFTHNEYLSAFRAAGLEVSHDPDGLIGRGLYIGAPRSDEAAAPDSAPEVKRSSAGARRRP
;
A
#
# COMPACT_ATOMS: atom_id res chain seq x y z
N GLY A 1 -7.37 -20.02 4.95
CA GLY A 1 -6.64 -21.18 4.39
C GLY A 1 -5.28 -21.28 5.05
N VAL A 2 -4.63 -22.45 5.02
CA VAL A 2 -3.27 -22.61 5.54
C VAL A 2 -2.28 -22.17 4.46
N HIS A 3 -1.37 -21.27 4.79
CA HIS A 3 -0.35 -20.76 3.87
C HIS A 3 1.03 -20.90 4.49
N ALA A 4 2.02 -21.27 3.67
CA ALA A 4 3.41 -21.34 4.08
C ALA A 4 4.33 -20.83 2.97
N ILE A 5 5.41 -20.16 3.36
CA ILE A 5 6.51 -19.76 2.47
C ILE A 5 7.81 -20.17 3.17
N PHE A 6 8.73 -20.75 2.41
CA PHE A 6 10.01 -21.21 2.91
C PHE A 6 11.16 -20.58 2.13
N VAL A 7 12.24 -20.27 2.84
CA VAL A 7 13.55 -19.96 2.28
C VAL A 7 14.52 -21.02 2.78
N ASP A 8 15.24 -21.63 1.87
CA ASP A 8 16.19 -22.71 2.16
C ASP A 8 17.54 -22.43 1.50
N GLU A 9 18.33 -21.55 2.13
CA GLU A 9 19.64 -21.11 1.64
C GLU A 9 20.75 -21.54 2.62
N PRO A 10 22.03 -21.64 2.19
CA PRO A 10 23.10 -22.20 3.03
C PRO A 10 23.21 -21.60 4.43
N GLU A 11 23.03 -20.27 4.54
CA GLU A 11 23.16 -19.53 5.80
C GLU A 11 21.84 -18.86 6.23
N LEU A 12 20.74 -19.16 5.55
CA LEU A 12 19.44 -18.56 5.87
C LEU A 12 18.32 -19.57 5.64
N LYS A 13 17.64 -19.91 6.73
CA LYS A 13 16.44 -20.76 6.71
C LYS A 13 15.28 -19.94 7.24
N ILE A 14 14.19 -19.84 6.49
CA ILE A 14 12.99 -19.15 6.96
C ILE A 14 11.79 -20.05 6.74
N ALA A 15 10.93 -20.15 7.74
CA ALA A 15 9.55 -20.62 7.59
C ALA A 15 8.61 -19.51 8.04
N ARG A 16 7.73 -19.08 7.14
CA ARG A 16 6.57 -18.26 7.50
C ARG A 16 5.32 -19.08 7.29
N MET A 17 4.48 -19.21 8.31
CA MET A 17 3.23 -19.95 8.24
C MET A 17 2.10 -19.16 8.89
N ASN A 18 0.91 -19.26 8.32
CA ASN A 18 -0.28 -18.67 8.91
C ASN A 18 -1.54 -19.44 8.51
N VAL A 19 -2.57 -19.31 9.34
CA VAL A 19 -3.94 -19.65 8.98
C VAL A 19 -4.70 -18.34 8.88
N SER A 20 -5.31 -18.08 7.74
CA SER A 20 -6.22 -16.95 7.61
C SER A 20 -7.61 -17.36 8.09
N GLU A 21 -8.18 -16.55 8.97
CA GLU A 21 -9.54 -16.66 9.45
C GLU A 21 -10.34 -15.40 9.08
N ARG A 22 -11.67 -15.51 9.10
CA ARG A 22 -12.57 -14.37 8.95
C ARG A 22 -13.30 -14.16 10.27
N VAL A 23 -13.17 -12.96 10.83
CA VAL A 23 -13.86 -12.52 12.04
C VAL A 23 -14.73 -11.32 11.67
N GLY A 24 -16.02 -11.56 11.46
CA GLY A 24 -16.93 -10.51 10.97
C GLY A 24 -16.55 -10.02 9.57
N ASP A 25 -16.23 -8.73 9.47
CA ASP A 25 -15.73 -8.03 8.28
C ASP A 25 -14.20 -7.91 8.23
N LEU A 26 -13.48 -8.60 9.12
CA LEU A 26 -12.02 -8.66 9.11
C LEU A 26 -11.52 -10.01 8.59
N ALA A 27 -10.47 -9.97 7.77
CA ALA A 27 -9.56 -11.09 7.58
C ALA A 27 -8.43 -10.96 8.60
N VAL A 28 -8.34 -11.94 9.49
CA VAL A 28 -7.34 -12.00 10.54
C VAL A 28 -6.32 -13.08 10.18
N MET A 29 -5.04 -12.78 10.39
CA MET A 29 -3.98 -13.78 10.26
C MET A 29 -2.88 -13.51 11.29
N ASP A 30 -2.52 -14.55 12.03
CA ASP A 30 -1.30 -14.57 12.83
C ASP A 30 -0.21 -15.23 11.98
N MET A 31 0.76 -14.42 11.55
CA MET A 31 1.93 -14.86 10.80
C MET A 31 3.01 -15.30 11.78
N HIS A 32 3.28 -16.60 11.81
CA HIS A 32 4.38 -17.17 12.57
C HIS A 32 5.63 -17.21 11.71
N TYR A 33 6.74 -16.68 12.24
CA TYR A 33 8.04 -16.68 11.59
C TYR A 33 9.03 -17.50 12.41
N LEU A 34 9.78 -18.36 11.72
CA LEU A 34 10.97 -19.02 12.24
C LEU A 34 12.13 -18.65 11.32
N VAL A 35 13.12 -17.94 11.85
CA VAL A 35 14.27 -17.42 11.09
C VAL A 35 15.53 -18.02 11.68
N GLY A 36 16.24 -18.82 10.90
CA GLY A 36 17.51 -19.44 11.25
C GLY A 36 18.67 -18.84 10.46
N THR A 37 19.73 -18.49 11.18
CA THR A 37 21.02 -18.01 10.65
C THR A 37 22.18 -18.72 11.38
N PRO A 38 23.45 -18.59 10.95
CA PRO A 38 24.58 -19.09 11.74
C PRO A 38 24.66 -18.51 13.15
N GLY A 39 24.08 -17.32 13.37
CA GLY A 39 24.03 -16.66 14.68
C GLY A 39 22.96 -17.22 15.64
N GLY A 40 22.03 -18.05 15.15
CA GLY A 40 20.98 -18.64 15.96
C GLY A 40 19.63 -18.70 15.26
N VAL A 41 18.59 -19.01 16.05
CA VAL A 41 17.21 -19.13 15.58
C VAL A 41 16.32 -18.18 16.37
N GLU A 42 15.55 -17.38 15.64
CA GLU A 42 14.55 -16.47 16.20
C GLU A 42 13.15 -16.92 15.79
N CYS A 43 12.20 -16.80 16.71
CA CYS A 43 10.80 -17.09 16.49
C CYS A 43 9.97 -15.90 16.96
N TYR A 44 9.11 -15.40 16.09
CA TYR A 44 8.20 -14.31 16.42
C TYR A 44 6.90 -14.43 15.63
N THR A 45 5.89 -13.66 16.05
CA THR A 45 4.56 -13.67 15.44
C THR A 45 4.09 -12.25 15.21
N GLU A 46 3.49 -12.01 14.05
CA GLU A 46 2.86 -10.74 13.69
C GLU A 46 1.37 -10.97 13.41
N ARG A 47 0.51 -10.14 13.99
CA ARG A 47 -0.93 -10.20 13.78
C ARG A 47 -1.35 -9.15 12.75
N PHE A 48 -2.05 -9.58 11.70
CA PHE A 48 -2.66 -8.70 10.70
C PHE A 48 -4.17 -8.79 10.77
N GLU A 49 -4.81 -7.62 10.73
CA GLU A 49 -6.26 -7.47 10.64
C GLU A 49 -6.57 -6.59 9.43
N LEU A 50 -7.21 -7.17 8.43
CA LEU A 50 -7.47 -6.52 7.14
C LEU A 50 -8.98 -6.39 6.92
N GLY A 51 -9.46 -5.17 6.64
CA GLY A 51 -10.87 -4.94 6.31
C GLY A 51 -11.29 -5.64 5.01
N LEU A 52 -12.39 -6.39 5.07
CA LEU A 52 -13.03 -7.07 3.94
C LEU A 52 -14.16 -6.21 3.37
N PHE A 53 -13.81 -5.01 2.92
CA PHE A 53 -14.77 -4.11 2.31
C PHE A 53 -15.35 -4.70 1.01
N THR A 54 -16.65 -4.53 0.87
CA THR A 54 -17.40 -4.88 -0.33
C THR A 54 -17.05 -3.94 -1.48
N HIS A 55 -17.33 -4.39 -2.70
CA HIS A 55 -17.18 -3.57 -3.90
C HIS A 55 -17.93 -2.23 -3.80
N ASN A 56 -19.16 -2.25 -3.28
CA ASN A 56 -19.96 -1.04 -3.15
C ASN A 56 -19.41 -0.07 -2.10
N GLU A 57 -18.80 -0.57 -1.03
CA GLU A 57 -18.15 0.28 -0.02
C GLU A 57 -16.94 1.01 -0.62
N TYR A 58 -16.10 0.32 -1.40
CA TYR A 58 -15.04 0.96 -2.16
C TYR A 58 -15.59 2.04 -3.10
N LEU A 59 -16.56 1.70 -3.96
CA LEU A 59 -17.13 2.68 -4.90
C LEU A 59 -17.76 3.89 -4.18
N SER A 60 -18.40 3.66 -3.04
CA SER A 60 -19.03 4.71 -2.26
C SER A 60 -18.00 5.63 -1.62
N ALA A 61 -16.90 5.08 -1.11
CA ALA A 61 -15.79 5.86 -0.55
C ALA A 61 -15.14 6.78 -1.59
N PHE A 62 -14.87 6.29 -2.80
CA PHE A 62 -14.36 7.13 -3.90
C PHE A 62 -15.33 8.26 -4.27
N ARG A 63 -16.62 7.95 -4.42
CA ARG A 63 -17.64 8.96 -4.75
C ARG A 63 -17.83 9.99 -3.64
N ALA A 64 -17.77 9.57 -2.37
CA ALA A 64 -17.84 10.47 -1.22
C ALA A 64 -16.63 11.42 -1.16
N ALA A 65 -15.49 10.99 -1.70
CA ALA A 65 -14.31 11.84 -1.88
C ALA A 65 -14.37 12.73 -3.15
N GLY A 66 -15.48 12.74 -3.89
CA GLY A 66 -15.65 13.55 -5.09
C GLY A 66 -15.01 12.98 -6.36
N LEU A 67 -14.60 11.71 -6.35
CA LEU A 67 -13.91 11.08 -7.47
C LEU A 67 -14.88 10.30 -8.38
N GLU A 68 -14.62 10.33 -9.67
CA GLU A 68 -15.10 9.28 -10.58
C GLU A 68 -14.22 8.04 -10.37
N VAL A 69 -14.84 6.87 -10.32
CA VAL A 69 -14.15 5.62 -10.05
C VAL A 69 -14.50 4.58 -11.09
N SER A 70 -13.46 3.94 -11.63
CA SER A 70 -13.57 2.71 -12.42
C SER A 70 -12.93 1.56 -11.66
N HIS A 71 -13.36 0.34 -11.97
CA HIS A 71 -12.84 -0.88 -11.38
C HIS A 71 -12.43 -1.83 -12.49
N ASP A 72 -11.15 -2.18 -12.51
CA ASP A 72 -10.61 -3.28 -13.29
C ASP A 72 -10.67 -4.55 -12.41
N PRO A 73 -11.51 -5.55 -12.73
CA PRO A 73 -11.67 -6.73 -11.90
C PRO A 73 -10.46 -7.68 -11.91
N ASP A 74 -9.62 -7.63 -12.95
CA ASP A 74 -8.43 -8.48 -13.05
C ASP A 74 -7.28 -7.87 -12.22
N GLY A 75 -7.02 -6.58 -12.45
CA GLY A 75 -5.96 -5.83 -11.76
C GLY A 75 -4.58 -6.44 -11.92
N LEU A 76 -3.64 -6.08 -11.03
CA LEU A 76 -2.23 -6.49 -11.15
C LEU A 76 -1.91 -7.83 -10.49
N ILE A 77 -2.72 -8.24 -9.52
CA ILE A 77 -2.41 -9.34 -8.60
C ILE A 77 -3.62 -10.25 -8.35
N GLY A 78 -4.63 -10.19 -9.23
CA GLY A 78 -5.83 -11.02 -9.14
C GLY A 78 -6.80 -10.64 -8.01
N ARG A 79 -6.74 -9.37 -7.55
CA ARG A 79 -7.65 -8.82 -6.52
C ARG A 79 -8.45 -7.61 -7.01
N GLY A 80 -8.42 -7.35 -8.32
CA GLY A 80 -8.93 -6.12 -8.92
C GLY A 80 -8.08 -4.88 -8.61
N LEU A 81 -8.48 -3.77 -9.20
CA LEU A 81 -7.85 -2.45 -9.07
C LEU A 81 -8.93 -1.37 -9.21
N TYR A 82 -9.03 -0.49 -8.21
CA TYR A 82 -9.89 0.70 -8.27
C TYR A 82 -9.06 1.91 -8.69
N ILE A 83 -9.57 2.67 -9.67
CA ILE A 83 -8.89 3.84 -10.23
C ILE A 83 -9.82 5.04 -10.04
N GLY A 84 -9.40 5.96 -9.17
CA GLY A 84 -10.11 7.22 -8.93
C GLY A 84 -9.51 8.38 -9.74
N ALA A 85 -10.35 9.18 -10.38
CA ALA A 85 -9.96 10.38 -11.10
C ALA A 85 -10.88 11.56 -10.72
N PRO A 86 -10.41 12.81 -10.85
CA PRO A 86 -11.29 13.98 -10.74
C PRO A 86 -12.44 13.90 -11.74
N ARG A 87 -13.59 14.47 -11.40
CA ARG A 87 -14.72 14.55 -12.34
C ARG A 87 -14.33 15.43 -13.52
N SER A 88 -14.74 15.04 -14.72
CA SER A 88 -14.35 15.71 -15.97
C SER A 88 -14.81 17.17 -16.03
N ASP A 89 -15.88 17.53 -15.31
CA ASP A 89 -16.39 18.90 -15.20
C ASP A 89 -15.59 19.77 -14.20
N GLU A 90 -14.67 19.16 -13.45
CA GLU A 90 -13.73 19.79 -12.52
C GLU A 90 -12.28 19.66 -13.02
N ALA A 91 -12.11 19.52 -14.34
CA ALA A 91 -10.81 19.64 -14.97
C ALA A 91 -10.40 21.13 -15.06
N ALA A 92 -9.46 21.49 -14.18
CA ALA A 92 -8.63 22.70 -14.15
C ALA A 92 -9.23 23.96 -13.49
N ALA A 93 -9.07 24.09 -12.18
CA ALA A 93 -8.50 25.32 -11.65
C ALA A 93 -6.96 25.16 -11.69
N PRO A 94 -6.21 25.98 -12.45
CA PRO A 94 -4.75 25.93 -12.38
C PRO A 94 -4.32 26.31 -10.96
N ASP A 95 -3.61 25.41 -10.30
CA ASP A 95 -2.86 25.72 -9.08
C ASP A 95 -1.93 26.89 -9.41
N SER A 96 -2.26 28.06 -8.86
CA SER A 96 -1.49 29.28 -9.09
C SER A 96 -0.22 29.15 -8.28
N ALA A 97 0.80 28.50 -8.85
CA ALA A 97 2.10 28.42 -8.22
C ALA A 97 2.56 29.84 -7.83
N PRO A 98 3.01 30.06 -6.58
CA PRO A 98 3.39 31.40 -6.14
C PRO A 98 4.59 31.89 -6.95
N GLU A 99 4.48 33.11 -7.48
CA GLU A 99 5.52 33.76 -8.27
C GLU A 99 6.77 34.00 -7.41
N VAL A 100 7.79 33.15 -7.59
CA VAL A 100 9.10 33.32 -6.93
C VAL A 100 9.82 34.50 -7.57
N LYS A 101 9.76 35.67 -6.92
CA LYS A 101 10.58 36.84 -7.29
C LYS A 101 12.06 36.48 -7.18
N ARG A 102 12.74 36.33 -8.32
CA ARG A 102 14.19 36.19 -8.37
C ARG A 102 14.84 37.50 -7.92
N SER A 103 15.45 37.48 -6.74
CA SER A 103 16.29 38.56 -6.25
C SER A 103 17.58 38.63 -7.08
N SER A 104 17.82 39.77 -7.73
CA SER A 104 19.09 40.07 -8.39
C SER A 104 20.13 40.51 -7.35
N ALA A 105 20.83 39.54 -6.76
CA ALA A 105 22.02 39.83 -5.97
C ALA A 105 23.18 40.19 -6.91
N GLY A 106 23.56 41.47 -6.88
CA GLY A 106 24.58 42.07 -7.71
C GLY A 106 25.97 41.46 -7.54
N ALA A 107 26.61 41.18 -8.67
CA ALA A 107 28.03 40.88 -8.75
C ALA A 107 28.83 42.15 -8.41
N ARG A 108 29.37 42.23 -7.20
CA ARG A 108 30.46 43.16 -6.89
C ARG A 108 31.78 42.54 -7.33
N ARG A 109 32.46 43.22 -8.25
CA ARG A 109 33.84 42.94 -8.68
C ARG A 109 34.84 43.60 -7.72
N ARG A 110 35.93 42.86 -7.46
CA ARG A 110 37.34 43.30 -7.34
C ARG A 110 37.77 44.02 -6.03
N PRO A 111 39.09 44.14 -5.73
CA PRO A 111 40.30 43.94 -6.56
C PRO A 111 40.86 42.52 -6.61
#